data_AF-M9ND23-F1
#
_entry.id   AF-M9ND23-F1
#
_cell.length_a   1.000
_cell.length_b   1.000
_cell.length_c   1.000
_cell.angle_alpha   90.00
_cell.angle_beta   90.00
_cell.angle_gamma   90.00
#
_symmetry.space_group_name_H-M   'P 1'
#
loop_
_entity.id
_entity.type
_entity.pdbx_description
1 polymer ?
#
loop_
_entity_poly.entity_id
_entity_poly.type
_entity_poly.pdbx_seq_one_letter_code
_entity_poly.pdbx_strand_id
1 'polypeptide(L)'
;MKLLWLLLVGVVAGQPCDKLCPINNNFGCVSKDNKCFYTVRNPCILKAINCYRKSKNLSVLKPILRSKCTNKEVPVCENINK
;
A
#
# COMPACT_ATOMS: atom_id res chain seq x y z
N MET A 1 46.23 6.92 1.09
CA MET A 1 45.62 7.70 2.20
C MET A 1 44.54 8.62 1.64
N LYS A 2 43.26 8.18 1.59
CA LYS A 2 42.08 9.06 1.42
C LYS A 2 40.88 8.33 2.06
N LEU A 3 40.86 8.33 3.39
CA LEU A 3 39.72 7.94 4.22
C LEU A 3 38.82 9.18 4.38
N LEU A 4 37.81 9.35 3.52
CA LEU A 4 36.72 10.32 3.76
C LEU A 4 35.56 10.05 2.78
N TRP A 5 34.89 8.91 2.95
CA TRP A 5 33.57 8.61 2.36
C TRP A 5 32.58 8.12 3.43
N LEU A 6 32.84 8.53 4.68
CA LEU A 6 31.97 8.33 5.82
C LEU A 6 30.79 9.30 5.75
N LEU A 7 29.59 8.79 6.03
CA LEU A 7 28.37 9.50 6.43
C LEU A 7 27.37 9.87 5.31
N LEU A 8 26.91 8.87 4.56
CA LEU A 8 25.51 8.83 4.12
C LEU A 8 24.72 7.93 5.08
N VAL A 9 24.59 8.36 6.34
CA VAL A 9 23.64 7.77 7.28
C VAL A 9 22.27 8.28 6.90
N GLY A 10 21.66 7.62 5.92
CA GLY A 10 20.24 7.79 5.61
C GLY A 10 19.42 7.24 6.76
N VAL A 11 18.99 8.11 7.67
CA VAL A 11 17.94 7.77 8.63
C VAL A 11 16.63 7.68 7.85
N VAL A 12 16.34 6.51 7.31
CA VAL A 12 15.01 6.18 6.83
C VAL A 12 14.17 5.99 8.09
N ALA A 13 13.56 7.09 8.57
CA ALA A 13 12.58 7.02 9.65
C ALA A 13 11.49 6.04 9.21
N GLY A 14 11.54 4.83 9.76
CA GLY A 14 10.51 3.81 9.56
C GLY A 14 9.24 4.33 10.20
N GLN A 15 8.40 5.03 9.43
CA GLN A 15 7.06 5.36 9.88
C GLN A 15 6.34 4.03 10.17
N PRO A 16 5.92 3.78 11.42
CA PRO A 16 5.24 2.54 11.75
C PRO A 16 3.98 2.46 10.91
N CYS A 17 3.84 1.35 10.17
CA CYS A 17 2.70 1.14 9.28
C CYS A 17 1.38 0.93 10.06
N ASP A 18 1.48 0.73 11.38
CA ASP A 18 0.39 0.40 12.30
C ASP A 18 -0.33 1.64 12.85
N LYS A 19 -0.58 2.63 11.99
CA LYS A 19 -1.38 3.79 12.38
C LYS A 19 -2.84 3.38 12.54
N LEU A 20 -3.45 3.70 13.68
CA LEU A 20 -4.88 3.50 13.91
C LEU A 20 -5.70 4.22 12.84
N CYS A 21 -6.63 3.49 12.23
CA CYS A 21 -7.53 4.00 11.21
C CYS A 21 -8.93 4.23 11.77
N PRO A 22 -9.65 5.26 11.28
CA PRO A 22 -11.05 5.48 11.67
C PRO A 22 -11.94 4.30 11.21
N ILE A 23 -12.97 4.00 12.01
CA ILE A 23 -13.89 2.88 11.78
C ILE A 23 -14.89 3.19 10.65
N ASN A 24 -14.96 4.45 10.19
CA ASN A 24 -15.89 4.86 9.15
C ASN A 24 -15.65 4.14 7.81
N ASN A 25 -16.74 3.72 7.19
CA ASN A 25 -16.70 3.09 5.87
C ASN A 25 -16.50 4.17 4.81
N ASN A 26 -15.38 4.12 4.10
CA ASN A 26 -15.10 4.94 2.93
C ASN A 26 -14.43 4.04 1.89
N PHE A 27 -15.26 3.24 1.21
CA PHE A 27 -14.76 2.19 0.35
C PHE A 27 -14.00 2.76 -0.85
N GLY A 28 -12.95 2.05 -1.27
CA GLY A 28 -12.22 2.33 -2.49
C GLY A 28 -11.81 1.04 -3.18
N CYS A 29 -11.81 1.04 -4.50
CA CYS A 29 -11.32 -0.06 -5.29
C CYS A 29 -9.88 0.26 -5.69
N VAL A 30 -9.00 -0.73 -5.55
CA VAL A 30 -7.58 -0.60 -5.88
C VAL A 30 -7.14 -1.71 -6.82
N SER A 31 -6.19 -1.41 -7.69
CA SER A 31 -5.51 -2.41 -8.53
C SER A 31 -4.15 -2.77 -7.93
N LYS A 32 -3.79 -4.05 -8.04
CA LYS A 32 -2.43 -4.53 -7.86
C LYS A 32 -1.83 -4.72 -9.25
N ASP A 33 -0.85 -3.89 -9.60
CA ASP A 33 -0.11 -3.99 -10.87
C ASP A 33 -1.00 -4.02 -12.13
N ASN A 34 -2.22 -3.48 -12.06
CA ASN A 34 -3.26 -3.58 -13.09
C ASN A 34 -3.64 -5.02 -13.49
N LYS A 35 -3.33 -6.01 -12.64
CA LYS A 35 -3.60 -7.44 -12.89
C LYS A 35 -4.78 -7.97 -12.11
N CYS A 36 -4.97 -7.48 -10.89
CA CYS A 36 -6.10 -7.87 -10.06
C CYS A 36 -6.57 -6.70 -9.21
N PHE A 37 -7.78 -6.83 -8.68
CA PHE A 37 -8.48 -5.76 -7.99
C PHE A 37 -8.92 -6.17 -6.58
N TYR A 38 -9.02 -5.19 -5.70
CA TYR A 38 -9.41 -5.41 -4.31
C TYR A 38 -10.18 -4.21 -3.76
N THR A 39 -11.23 -4.49 -2.99
CA THR A 39 -11.99 -3.45 -2.28
C THR A 39 -11.35 -3.19 -0.93
N VAL A 40 -10.88 -1.97 -0.70
CA VAL A 40 -10.40 -1.48 0.59
C VAL A 40 -11.52 -0.74 1.30
N ARG A 41 -11.66 -0.94 2.62
CA ARG A 41 -12.73 -0.34 3.43
C ARG A 41 -12.56 1.15 3.69
N ASN A 42 -11.32 1.63 3.73
CA ASN A 42 -10.99 3.02 4.05
C ASN A 42 -9.63 3.42 3.42
N PRO A 43 -9.44 4.66 2.92
CA PRO A 43 -8.15 5.13 2.42
C PRO A 43 -7.00 5.04 3.45
N CYS A 44 -7.30 5.14 4.74
CA CYS A 44 -6.32 4.93 5.81
C CYS A 44 -5.78 3.49 5.80
N ILE A 45 -6.65 2.49 5.62
CA ILE A 45 -6.25 1.08 5.54
C ILE A 45 -5.39 0.86 4.28
N LEU A 46 -5.72 1.50 3.15
CA LEU A 46 -4.88 1.45 1.95
C LEU A 46 -3.46 1.99 2.22
N LYS A 47 -3.34 3.09 2.97
CA LYS A 47 -2.01 3.63 3.36
C LYS A 47 -1.24 2.64 4.23
N ALA A 48 -1.88 2.02 5.22
CA ALA A 48 -1.25 1.01 6.07
C ALA A 48 -0.79 -0.21 5.26
N ILE A 49 -1.64 -0.75 4.38
CA ILE A 49 -1.30 -1.85 3.47
C ILE A 49 -0.12 -1.46 2.58
N ASN A 50 -0.16 -0.29 1.92
CA ASN A 50 0.93 0.14 1.04
C ASN A 50 2.23 0.41 1.80
N CYS A 51 2.17 0.87 3.05
CA CYS A 51 3.34 0.99 3.91
C CYS A 51 3.97 -0.39 4.17
N TYR A 52 3.17 -1.38 4.58
CA TYR A 52 3.63 -2.74 4.79
C TYR A 52 4.20 -3.36 3.50
N ARG A 53 3.55 -3.14 2.36
CA ARG A 53 4.02 -3.64 1.07
C ARG A 53 5.37 -3.03 0.70
N LYS A 54 5.55 -1.72 0.90
CA LYS A 54 6.84 -1.06 0.70
C LYS A 54 7.93 -1.60 1.62
N SER A 55 7.64 -1.87 2.90
CA SER A 55 8.63 -2.44 3.82
C SER A 55 9.07 -3.86 3.44
N LYS A 56 8.27 -4.55 2.60
CA LYS A 56 8.58 -5.86 2.01
C LYS A 56 9.07 -5.78 0.54
N ASN A 57 9.36 -4.59 0.01
CA ASN A 57 9.72 -4.38 -1.41
C ASN A 57 8.66 -4.91 -2.40
N LEU A 58 7.38 -4.91 -2.01
CA LEU A 58 6.25 -5.29 -2.85
C LEU A 58 5.66 -4.06 -3.56
N SER A 59 5.04 -4.27 -4.72
CA SER A 59 4.36 -3.23 -5.50
C SER A 59 3.25 -2.55 -4.70
N VAL A 60 3.04 -1.25 -4.84
CA VAL A 60 1.93 -0.56 -4.15
C VAL A 60 0.60 -0.80 -4.87
N LEU A 61 -0.48 -0.91 -4.09
CA LEU A 61 -1.85 -0.92 -4.60
C LEU A 61 -2.25 0.49 -5.05
N LYS A 62 -2.79 0.61 -6.25
CA LYS A 62 -3.17 1.88 -6.87
C LYS A 62 -4.68 2.09 -6.80
N PRO A 63 -5.19 3.23 -6.30
CA PRO A 63 -6.62 3.51 -6.32
C PRO A 63 -7.13 3.67 -7.75
N ILE A 64 -8.29 3.07 -8.01
CA ILE A 64 -8.99 3.16 -9.32
C ILE A 64 -10.40 3.74 -9.19
N LEU A 65 -11.12 3.43 -8.11
CA LEU A 65 -12.46 3.97 -7.84
C LEU A 65 -12.55 4.42 -6.38
N ARG A 66 -13.34 5.48 -6.13
CA ARG A 66 -13.69 5.97 -4.77
C ARG A 66 -14.93 5.26 -4.20
N SER A 67 -15.16 4.02 -4.62
CA SER A 67 -16.25 3.15 -4.23
C SER A 67 -15.75 1.71 -4.15
N LYS A 68 -16.60 0.76 -3.73
CA LYS A 68 -16.27 -0.67 -3.84
C LYS A 68 -15.98 -1.04 -5.30
N CYS A 69 -15.13 -2.05 -5.50
CA CYS A 69 -14.99 -2.66 -6.81
C CYS A 69 -16.35 -3.19 -7.27
N THR A 70 -16.63 -3.01 -8.55
CA THR A 70 -17.78 -3.60 -9.22
C THR A 70 -17.36 -4.92 -9.86
N ASN A 71 -18.33 -5.59 -10.45
CA ASN A 71 -18.17 -6.77 -11.30
C ASN A 71 -17.35 -6.52 -12.58
N LYS A 72 -16.99 -5.26 -12.90
CA LYS A 72 -16.07 -4.93 -14.00
C LYS A 72 -14.60 -5.10 -13.63
N GLU A 73 -14.27 -5.00 -12.35
CA GLU A 73 -12.91 -5.09 -11.85
C GLU A 73 -12.55 -6.54 -11.49
N VAL A 74 -12.32 -7.34 -12.54
CA VAL A 74 -11.90 -8.73 -12.45
C VAL A 74 -10.54 -8.91 -13.15
N PRO A 75 -9.67 -9.82 -12.64
CA PRO A 75 -9.89 -10.74 -11.52
C PRO A 75 -9.74 -10.07 -10.14
N VAL A 76 -10.36 -10.66 -9.13
CA VAL A 76 -10.15 -10.28 -7.72
C VAL A 76 -8.83 -10.86 -7.24
N CYS A 77 -8.05 -10.08 -6.48
CA CYS A 77 -6.79 -10.58 -5.93
C CYS A 77 -7.07 -11.69 -4.88
N GLU A 78 -6.56 -12.91 -5.11
CA GLU A 78 -6.62 -13.99 -4.11
C GLU A 78 -5.84 -13.63 -2.84
N ASN A 79 -4.66 -13.03 -3.01
CA ASN A 79 -3.85 -12.54 -1.91
C ASN A 79 -3.23 -11.20 -2.27
N ILE A 80 -3.64 -10.15 -1.55
CA ILE A 80 -3.10 -8.80 -1.79
C ILE A 80 -1.60 -8.71 -1.50
N ASN A 81 -1.05 -9.54 -0.61
CA ASN A 81 0.33 -9.52 -0.11
C ASN A 81 1.28 -10.52 -0.78
N LYS A 82 0.77 -11.42 -1.62
CA LYS A 82 1.57 -12.38 -2.40
C LYS A 82 1.63 -11.87 -3.83
#